data_AF-A0A1F2VHB9-F1
#
_entry.id   AF-A0A1F2VHB9-F1
#
_cell.length_a   1.000
_cell.length_b   1.000
_cell.length_c   1.000
_cell.angle_alpha   90.00
_cell.angle_beta   90.00
_cell.angle_gamma   90.00
#
_symmetry.space_group_name_H-M   'P 1'
#
loop_
_entity.id
_entity.type
_entity.pdbx_description
1 polymer ?
#
loop_
_entity_poly.entity_id
_entity_poly.type
_entity_poly.pdbx_seq_one_letter_code
_entity_poly.pdbx_strand_id
1 'polypeptide(L)'
;MKLRLAFLAVAALWAVCAALPTLRAEQAAAAGDSKTVWDGVFTDEQATRGETAYKDNCSSCHGGDLGGDGFAPALSGGDFSGNWNELTLGDLFERIRISMPPNGPNTVTSAQKADILAHILKFNQYPAGQTELEAKTEALKLIKIEMKK
;
A
#
# COMPACT_ATOMS: atom_id res chain seq x y z
N MET A 1 -34.41 -23.96 -80.63
CA MET A 1 -33.95 -25.34 -80.39
C MET A 1 -33.45 -25.40 -78.95
N LYS A 2 -34.11 -26.22 -78.11
CA LYS A 2 -33.94 -26.44 -76.65
C LYS A 2 -34.42 -25.27 -75.74
N LEU A 3 -35.63 -25.29 -75.14
CA LEU A 3 -36.07 -25.98 -73.89
C LEU A 3 -35.19 -25.57 -72.68
N ARG A 4 -35.64 -25.14 -71.49
CA ARG A 4 -36.91 -25.22 -70.74
C ARG A 4 -36.84 -24.31 -69.50
N LEU A 5 -38.01 -23.83 -69.04
CA LEU A 5 -38.46 -23.68 -67.64
C LEU A 5 -37.60 -22.78 -66.71
N ALA A 6 -38.09 -22.12 -65.67
CA ALA A 6 -39.39 -21.93 -65.03
C ALA A 6 -39.09 -21.13 -63.75
N PHE A 7 -40.01 -20.23 -63.37
CA PHE A 7 -40.42 -19.95 -61.97
C PHE A 7 -39.34 -19.46 -60.99
N LEU A 8 -39.37 -18.17 -60.61
CA LEU A 8 -40.16 -17.58 -59.51
C LEU A 8 -39.64 -17.88 -58.09
N ALA A 9 -39.74 -16.84 -57.26
CA ALA A 9 -39.64 -16.78 -55.79
C ALA A 9 -38.21 -16.72 -55.21
N VAL A 10 -37.71 -15.55 -54.76
CA VAL A 10 -38.02 -14.82 -53.51
C VAL A 10 -37.22 -15.33 -52.31
N ALA A 11 -36.70 -14.37 -51.53
CA ALA A 11 -36.16 -14.41 -50.17
C ALA A 11 -34.65 -14.66 -50.03
N ALA A 12 -33.89 -14.06 -49.10
CA ALA A 12 -34.04 -12.90 -48.22
C ALA A 12 -32.71 -12.76 -47.42
N LEU A 13 -32.60 -11.70 -46.60
CA LEU A 13 -31.61 -11.44 -45.51
C LEU A 13 -30.16 -11.13 -45.96
N TRP A 14 -29.70 -9.88 -45.98
CA TRP A 14 -29.28 -8.99 -44.87
C TRP A 14 -28.30 -9.57 -43.83
N ALA A 15 -27.13 -8.92 -43.79
CA ALA A 15 -26.19 -8.75 -42.68
C ALA A 15 -25.31 -9.95 -42.23
N VAL A 16 -24.16 -10.10 -42.88
CA VAL A 16 -22.99 -10.77 -42.28
C VAL A 16 -22.22 -9.73 -41.46
N CYS A 17 -22.55 -9.62 -40.17
CA CYS A 17 -21.69 -8.94 -39.19
C CYS A 17 -20.66 -9.96 -38.71
N ALA A 18 -19.44 -9.88 -39.24
CA ALA A 18 -18.34 -10.75 -38.88
C ALA A 18 -17.99 -10.56 -37.39
N ALA A 19 -18.07 -11.64 -36.63
CA ALA A 19 -17.74 -11.71 -35.22
C ALA A 19 -16.24 -11.43 -35.00
N LEU A 20 -15.93 -10.33 -34.32
CA LEU A 20 -14.62 -10.10 -33.72
C LEU A 20 -14.55 -10.91 -32.42
N PRO A 21 -13.59 -11.83 -32.25
CA PRO A 21 -13.38 -12.48 -30.96
C PRO A 21 -12.93 -11.41 -29.96
N THR A 22 -13.71 -11.22 -28.91
CA THR A 22 -13.32 -10.37 -27.78
C THR A 22 -12.14 -11.05 -27.09
N LEU A 23 -10.94 -10.49 -27.25
CA LEU A 23 -9.81 -10.79 -26.37
C LEU A 23 -10.21 -10.37 -24.96
N ARG A 24 -10.69 -11.33 -24.16
CA ARG A 24 -10.70 -11.21 -22.71
C ARG A 24 -9.23 -11.17 -22.29
N ALA A 25 -8.74 -9.98 -22.00
CA ALA A 25 -7.58 -9.84 -21.14
C ALA A 25 -7.98 -10.44 -19.79
N GLU A 26 -7.55 -11.68 -19.55
CA GLU A 26 -7.58 -12.28 -18.22
C GLU A 26 -6.54 -11.51 -17.40
N GLN A 27 -6.95 -10.34 -16.89
CA GLN A 27 -6.22 -9.67 -15.84
C GLN A 27 -6.43 -10.53 -14.59
N ALA A 28 -5.63 -11.59 -14.46
CA ALA A 28 -5.42 -12.24 -13.19
C ALA A 28 -4.78 -11.19 -12.27
N ALA A 29 -5.62 -10.43 -11.57
CA ALA A 29 -5.19 -9.81 -10.34
C ALA A 29 -4.72 -10.97 -9.46
N ALA A 30 -3.40 -11.08 -9.32
CA ALA A 30 -2.82 -11.93 -8.30
C ALA A 30 -3.33 -11.38 -6.95
N ALA A 31 -4.44 -11.95 -6.48
CA ALA A 31 -4.78 -11.92 -5.08
C ALA A 31 -3.78 -12.84 -4.37
N GLY A 32 -2.51 -12.39 -4.30
CA GLY A 32 -1.62 -12.87 -3.28
C GLY A 32 -2.20 -12.43 -1.95
N ASP A 33 -2.24 -13.33 -0.97
CA ASP A 33 -2.66 -13.01 0.39
C ASP A 33 -1.98 -11.69 0.81
N SER A 34 -2.79 -10.67 1.07
CA SER A 34 -2.29 -9.34 1.38
C SER A 34 -1.57 -9.40 2.72
N LYS A 35 -0.25 -9.16 2.71
CA LYS A 35 0.54 -9.08 3.94
C LYS A 35 0.00 -7.97 4.84
N THR A 36 0.10 -8.18 6.13
CA THR A 36 -0.26 -7.19 7.15
C THR A 36 0.90 -6.94 8.08
N VAL A 37 0.80 -5.88 8.87
CA VAL A 37 1.73 -5.58 9.98
C VAL A 37 1.84 -6.72 11.03
N TRP A 38 0.90 -7.67 11.05
CA TRP A 38 0.94 -8.85 11.93
C TRP A 38 1.85 -9.98 11.43
N ASP A 39 2.34 -9.91 10.20
CA ASP A 39 3.18 -10.96 9.59
C ASP A 39 4.68 -10.84 9.93
N GLY A 40 5.06 -9.97 10.88
CA GLY A 40 6.47 -9.78 11.23
C GLY A 40 7.26 -9.07 10.13
N VAL A 41 6.81 -7.88 9.73
CA VAL A 41 7.27 -7.19 8.52
C VAL A 41 8.53 -6.33 8.70
N PHE A 42 9.08 -6.27 9.91
CA PHE A 42 10.28 -5.51 10.25
C PHE A 42 11.13 -6.30 11.24
N THR A 43 12.43 -5.97 11.36
CA THR A 43 13.31 -6.61 12.36
C THR A 43 13.46 -5.78 13.62
N ASP A 44 13.81 -6.42 14.74
CA ASP A 44 14.11 -5.72 15.98
C ASP A 44 15.29 -4.75 15.86
N GLU A 45 16.31 -5.12 15.07
CA GLU A 45 17.46 -4.27 14.78
C GLU A 45 17.02 -3.02 13.99
N GLN A 46 16.14 -3.19 13.01
CA GLN A 46 15.58 -2.08 12.23
C GLN A 46 14.81 -1.11 13.12
N ALA A 47 13.93 -1.63 13.98
CA ALA A 47 13.17 -0.82 14.92
C ALA A 47 14.08 -0.09 15.94
N THR A 48 15.19 -0.71 16.35
CA THR A 48 16.16 -0.10 17.27
C THR A 48 16.91 1.07 16.63
N ARG A 49 17.33 0.94 15.36
CA ARG A 49 17.87 2.07 14.59
C ARG A 49 16.81 3.16 14.43
N GLY A 50 15.57 2.75 14.18
CA GLY A 50 14.41 3.61 14.05
C GLY A 50 14.14 4.46 15.26
N GLU A 51 14.26 3.90 16.47
CA GLU A 51 14.11 4.64 17.73
C GLU A 51 15.11 5.79 17.83
N THR A 52 16.36 5.54 17.46
CA THR A 52 17.41 6.58 17.48
C THR A 52 17.06 7.69 16.47
N ALA A 53 16.75 7.32 15.24
CA ALA A 53 16.36 8.29 14.21
C ALA A 53 15.07 9.06 14.58
N TYR A 54 14.11 8.42 15.25
CA TYR A 54 12.88 9.04 15.73
C TYR A 54 13.16 10.09 16.80
N LYS A 55 14.03 9.77 17.77
CA LYS A 55 14.44 10.71 18.83
C LYS A 55 15.04 11.97 18.21
N ASP A 56 15.93 11.82 17.24
CA ASP A 56 16.63 12.95 16.62
C ASP A 56 15.75 13.83 15.73
N ASN A 57 14.73 13.25 15.07
CA ASN A 57 14.04 13.92 13.97
C ASN A 57 12.52 14.14 14.19
N CYS A 58 11.90 13.47 15.15
CA CYS A 58 10.44 13.40 15.27
C CYS A 58 9.92 13.70 16.68
N SER A 59 10.69 13.33 17.72
CA SER A 59 10.24 13.35 19.11
C SER A 59 9.88 14.75 19.64
N SER A 60 10.47 15.81 19.09
CA SER A 60 10.20 17.19 19.50
C SER A 60 8.78 17.67 19.22
N CYS A 61 8.04 16.95 18.37
CA CYS A 61 6.67 17.27 17.97
C CYS A 61 5.69 16.13 18.26
N HIS A 62 6.16 14.88 18.17
CA HIS A 62 5.32 13.69 18.36
C HIS A 62 5.49 13.02 19.74
N GLY A 63 6.28 13.63 20.64
CA GLY A 63 6.59 13.11 21.96
C GLY A 63 7.71 12.06 21.95
N GLY A 64 8.40 11.88 23.08
CA GLY A 64 9.45 10.86 23.22
C GLY A 64 8.91 9.42 23.23
N ASP A 65 7.63 9.27 23.55
CA ASP A 65 6.89 8.02 23.68
C ASP A 65 5.83 7.87 22.57
N LEU A 66 5.92 8.64 21.47
CA LEU A 66 4.96 8.63 20.38
C LEU A 66 3.53 9.01 20.82
N GLY A 67 3.35 9.56 22.02
CA GLY A 67 2.04 9.93 22.57
C GLY A 67 1.48 11.24 22.03
N GLY A 68 2.27 11.98 21.23
CA GLY A 68 1.94 13.36 20.87
C GLY A 68 2.05 14.31 22.07
N ASP A 69 2.26 15.59 21.80
CA ASP A 69 2.37 16.63 22.84
C ASP A 69 1.33 17.75 22.67
N GLY A 70 0.37 17.56 21.75
CA GLY A 70 -0.64 18.55 21.37
C GLY A 70 -0.24 19.40 20.16
N PHE A 71 1.03 19.41 19.75
CA PHE A 71 1.48 20.06 18.52
C PHE A 71 1.33 19.13 17.30
N ALA A 72 1.73 17.87 17.43
CA ALA A 72 1.51 16.84 16.42
C ALA A 72 0.74 15.64 16.98
N PRO A 73 0.00 14.89 16.14
CA PRO A 73 -0.81 13.77 16.61
C PRO A 73 0.05 12.65 17.20
N ALA A 74 -0.54 11.87 18.11
CA ALA A 74 0.09 10.67 18.59
C ALA A 74 0.33 9.69 17.43
N LEU A 75 1.50 9.06 17.44
CA LEU A 75 1.87 7.99 16.51
C LEU A 75 1.69 6.60 17.14
N SER A 76 0.95 6.54 18.24
CA SER A 76 0.64 5.33 18.96
C SER A 76 -0.83 5.26 19.41
N GLY A 77 -1.29 4.05 19.75
CA GLY A 77 -2.58 3.83 20.37
C GLY A 77 -3.77 4.23 19.48
N GLY A 78 -4.84 4.72 20.12
CA GLY A 78 -6.13 4.99 19.48
C GLY A 78 -6.07 5.99 18.33
N ASP A 79 -5.23 7.03 18.44
CA ASP A 79 -5.05 8.03 17.39
C ASP A 79 -4.35 7.43 16.17
N PHE A 80 -3.28 6.65 16.38
CA PHE A 80 -2.60 5.94 15.29
C PHE A 80 -3.58 5.01 14.57
N SER A 81 -4.25 4.17 15.35
CA SER A 81 -5.31 3.27 14.92
C SER A 81 -6.41 3.96 14.10
N GLY A 82 -6.95 5.09 14.59
CA GLY A 82 -8.02 5.82 13.91
C GLY A 82 -7.60 6.48 12.60
N ASN A 83 -6.32 6.84 12.46
CA ASN A 83 -5.79 7.47 11.24
C ASN A 83 -5.28 6.46 10.20
N TRP A 84 -4.79 5.29 10.62
CA TRP A 84 -4.01 4.40 9.76
C TRP A 84 -4.58 3.00 9.57
N ASN A 85 -5.58 2.58 10.35
CA ASN A 85 -6.21 1.27 10.14
C ASN A 85 -6.82 1.17 8.74
N GLU A 86 -6.69 -0.01 8.11
CA GLU A 86 -7.09 -0.30 6.74
C GLU A 86 -6.28 0.40 5.62
N LEU A 87 -5.37 1.31 5.97
CA LEU A 87 -4.40 1.87 5.03
C LEU A 87 -3.15 1.00 4.95
N THR A 88 -2.21 1.36 4.09
CA THR A 88 -0.95 0.62 3.89
C THR A 88 0.21 1.30 4.60
N LEU A 89 1.27 0.53 4.89
CA LEU A 89 2.56 1.10 5.30
C LEU A 89 3.11 2.06 4.26
N GLY A 90 2.78 1.85 2.98
CA GLY A 90 3.11 2.76 1.89
C GLY A 90 2.47 4.14 2.06
N ASP A 91 1.23 4.22 2.50
CA ASP A 91 0.52 5.49 2.70
C ASP A 91 1.14 6.29 3.85
N LEU A 92 1.45 5.62 4.97
CA LEU A 92 2.15 6.23 6.10
C LEU A 92 3.58 6.63 5.73
N PHE A 93 4.32 5.77 5.04
CA PHE A 93 5.67 6.09 4.58
C PHE A 93 5.68 7.29 3.63
N GLU A 94 4.72 7.37 2.72
CA GLU A 94 4.58 8.48 1.79
C GLU A 94 4.28 9.78 2.52
N ARG A 95 3.37 9.77 3.52
CA ARG A 95 3.11 10.91 4.39
C ARG A 95 4.38 11.42 5.04
N ILE A 96 5.20 10.52 5.61
CA ILE A 96 6.48 10.88 6.21
C ILE A 96 7.41 11.47 5.13
N ARG A 97 7.52 10.81 3.97
CA ARG A 97 8.43 11.19 2.88
C ARG A 97 8.20 12.61 2.37
N ILE A 98 6.94 13.01 2.19
CA ILE A 98 6.61 14.27 1.52
C ILE A 98 6.44 15.45 2.48
N SER A 99 6.27 15.20 3.78
CA SER A 99 5.85 16.26 4.72
C SER A 99 6.53 16.26 6.08
N MET A 100 7.37 15.27 6.39
CA MET A 100 8.05 15.18 7.68
C MET A 100 9.58 15.05 7.54
N PRO A 101 10.35 15.80 8.35
CA PRO A 101 9.92 16.88 9.24
C PRO A 101 9.37 18.09 8.46
N PRO A 102 8.44 18.90 9.02
CA PRO A 102 7.80 20.00 8.27
C PRO A 102 8.77 21.06 7.74
N ASN A 103 9.88 21.27 8.45
CA ASN A 103 10.93 22.23 8.09
C ASN A 103 11.99 21.65 7.14
N GLY A 104 11.88 20.38 6.75
CA GLY A 104 12.82 19.78 5.81
C GLY A 104 12.57 18.30 5.60
N PRO A 105 11.58 17.89 4.79
CA PRO A 105 11.28 16.47 4.61
C PRO A 105 12.46 15.65 4.04
N ASN A 106 13.38 16.31 3.34
CA ASN A 106 14.55 15.66 2.75
C ASN A 106 15.75 15.53 3.72
N THR A 107 15.67 16.04 4.95
CA THR A 107 16.75 15.88 5.94
C THR A 107 16.83 14.45 6.48
N VAL A 108 15.72 13.72 6.44
CA VAL A 108 15.64 12.31 6.83
C VAL A 108 15.63 11.45 5.57
N THR A 109 16.62 10.56 5.44
CA THR A 109 16.75 9.67 4.28
C THR A 109 15.61 8.64 4.23
N SER A 110 15.33 8.08 3.05
CA SER A 110 14.32 7.02 2.91
C SER A 110 14.61 5.80 3.79
N ALA A 111 15.89 5.45 3.97
CA ALA A 111 16.30 4.35 4.86
C ALA A 111 15.97 4.66 6.32
N GLN A 112 16.31 5.86 6.81
CA GLN A 112 15.94 6.30 8.16
C GLN A 112 14.43 6.37 8.35
N LYS A 113 13.66 6.78 7.34
CA LYS A 113 12.19 6.75 7.39
C LYS A 113 11.63 5.34 7.52
N ALA A 114 12.22 4.35 6.84
CA ALA A 114 11.81 2.95 6.97
C ALA A 114 12.17 2.40 8.36
N ASP A 115 13.35 2.76 8.88
CA ASP A 115 13.75 2.42 10.24
C ASP A 115 12.76 3.05 11.27
N ILE A 116 12.43 4.34 11.13
CA ILE A 116 11.43 5.03 11.98
C ILE A 116 10.07 4.33 11.90
N LEU A 117 9.65 3.91 10.70
CA LEU A 117 8.40 3.18 10.53
C LEU A 117 8.41 1.85 11.28
N ALA A 118 9.51 1.10 11.25
CA ALA A 118 9.69 -0.11 12.05
C ALA A 118 9.60 0.17 13.56
N HIS A 119 10.17 1.29 14.02
CA HIS A 119 10.06 1.70 15.42
C HIS A 119 8.62 1.99 15.83
N ILE A 120 7.87 2.75 15.01
CA ILE A 120 6.44 3.02 15.24
C ILE A 120 5.65 1.71 15.34
N LEU A 121 5.93 0.74 14.46
CA LEU A 121 5.27 -0.56 14.49
C LEU A 121 5.57 -1.34 15.76
N LYS A 122 6.85 -1.43 16.15
CA LYS A 122 7.26 -2.08 17.40
C LYS A 122 6.63 -1.43 18.62
N PHE A 123 6.59 -0.10 18.66
CA PHE A 123 6.00 0.65 19.75
C PHE A 123 4.50 0.32 19.90
N ASN A 124 3.79 0.22 18.77
CA ASN A 124 2.39 -0.19 18.69
C ASN A 124 2.17 -1.72 18.86
N GLN A 125 3.17 -2.47 19.32
CA GLN A 125 3.09 -3.89 19.66
C GLN A 125 2.81 -4.82 18.47
N TYR A 126 3.14 -4.40 17.25
CA TYR A 126 3.18 -5.31 16.11
C TYR A 126 4.40 -6.22 16.22
N PRO A 127 4.28 -7.51 15.85
CA PRO A 127 5.38 -8.46 15.99
C PRO A 127 6.52 -8.11 15.04
N ALA A 128 7.76 -8.31 15.50
CA ALA A 128 8.93 -8.32 14.64
C ALA A 128 9.03 -9.67 13.90
N GLY A 129 9.72 -9.67 12.76
CA GLY A 129 10.11 -10.87 12.02
C GLY A 129 11.56 -10.77 11.56
N GLN A 130 11.88 -11.47 10.46
CA GLN A 130 13.27 -11.71 10.03
C GLN A 130 13.71 -10.86 8.83
N THR A 131 12.82 -10.05 8.26
CA THR A 131 13.08 -9.26 7.05
C THR A 131 12.86 -7.79 7.35
N GLU A 132 13.81 -6.94 6.94
CA GLU A 132 13.68 -5.49 7.09
C GLU A 132 12.63 -4.93 6.10
N LEU A 133 11.92 -3.88 6.53
CA LEU A 133 11.11 -3.05 5.64
C LEU A 133 11.98 -2.44 4.55
N GLU A 134 11.55 -2.55 3.30
CA GLU A 134 12.18 -1.83 2.20
C GLU A 134 11.88 -0.32 2.27
N ALA A 135 12.88 0.50 2.01
CA ALA A 135 12.75 1.95 1.93
C ALA A 135 12.10 2.45 0.62
N LYS A 136 11.00 1.82 0.20
CA LYS A 136 10.28 2.10 -1.05
C LYS A 136 8.77 2.08 -0.85
N THR A 137 8.10 3.18 -1.20
CA THR A 137 6.64 3.32 -1.10
C THR A 137 5.91 2.15 -1.77
N GLU A 138 6.30 1.75 -2.98
CA GLU A 138 5.59 0.68 -3.72
C GLU A 138 5.70 -0.70 -3.06
N ALA A 139 6.81 -1.01 -2.41
CA ALA A 139 6.95 -2.26 -1.65
C ALA A 139 6.06 -2.23 -0.39
N LEU A 140 6.04 -1.08 0.30
CA LEU A 140 5.27 -0.88 1.53
C LEU A 140 3.76 -0.79 1.30
N LYS A 141 3.30 -0.41 0.10
CA LYS A 141 1.88 -0.47 -0.29
C LYS A 141 1.29 -1.88 -0.28
N LEU A 142 2.14 -2.91 -0.31
CA LEU A 142 1.70 -4.31 -0.26
C LEU A 142 1.45 -4.79 1.17
N ILE A 143 1.68 -3.95 2.18
CA ILE A 143 1.55 -4.29 3.60
C ILE A 143 0.46 -3.42 4.21
N LYS A 144 -0.64 -4.04 4.63
CA LYS A 144 -1.77 -3.36 5.26
C LYS A 144 -1.57 -3.18 6.76
N ILE A 145 -1.95 -2.02 7.27
CA ILE A 145 -2.03 -1.72 8.70
C ILE A 145 -3.39 -2.20 9.18
N GLU A 146 -3.41 -3.22 10.02
CA GLU A 146 -4.62 -3.76 10.62
C GLU A 146 -4.50 -3.69 12.14
N MET A 147 -5.55 -3.23 12.80
CA MET A 147 -5.62 -3.29 14.25
C MET A 147 -5.90 -4.72 14.72
N LYS A 148 -5.48 -5.00 15.96
CA LYS A 148 -5.94 -6.20 16.66
C LYS A 148 -7.46 -6.08 16.85
N LYS A 149 -8.19 -7.07 16.34
CA LYS A 149 -9.65 -7.18 16.53
C LYS A 149 -10.00 -7.50 17.97
#